data_AF-U4TZZ4-F1
#
_entry.id   AF-U4TZZ4-F1
#
_cell.length_a   1.000
_cell.length_b   1.000
_cell.length_c   1.000
_cell.angle_alpha   90.00
_cell.angle_beta   90.00
_cell.angle_gamma   90.00
#
_symmetry.space_group_name_H-M   'P 1'
#
loop_
_entity.id
_entity.type
_entity.pdbx_description
1 polymer ?
#
loop_
_entity_poly.entity_id
_entity_poly.type
_entity_poly.pdbx_seq_one_letter_code
_entity_poly.pdbx_strand_id
1 'polypeptide(L)'
;MVKLDVNLMRFLTIDDFIVLTAVEKAMENHALHALVPIGEVASIARLRHWRTGKIIGDLQKHKLLSFERGTRPEGLSLNVSGYDYLALNSLRKRDSVDAFGNQISVGKESNIYIVSAGEQERCLKLHRRGLLSFKRGVNKPNHHKRRRSASWLNLSARLAIKEFACMKVLHDRQFPVPQPYDLSRHCVVMN
;
A
#
# COMPACT_ATOMS: atom_id res chain seq x y z
N MET A 1 12.74 -2.96 10.50
CA MET A 1 12.20 -1.82 9.73
C MET A 1 12.15 -2.27 8.28
N VAL A 2 10.97 -2.45 7.68
CA VAL A 2 10.87 -3.00 6.32
C VAL A 2 11.32 -1.92 5.34
N LYS A 3 12.48 -2.05 4.73
CA LYS A 3 12.88 -1.19 3.61
C LYS A 3 12.02 -1.59 2.41
N LEU A 4 11.42 -0.62 1.72
CA LEU A 4 10.76 -0.89 0.45
C LEU A 4 11.85 -1.28 -0.56
N ASP A 5 11.76 -2.48 -1.10
CA ASP A 5 12.54 -2.91 -2.25
C ASP A 5 11.64 -2.82 -3.48
N VAL A 6 12.02 -2.01 -4.47
CA VAL A 6 11.25 -1.79 -5.70
C VAL A 6 11.76 -2.64 -6.87
N ASN A 7 12.86 -3.38 -6.70
CA ASN A 7 13.47 -4.13 -7.80
C ASN A 7 12.56 -5.24 -8.32
N LEU A 8 11.79 -5.88 -7.44
CA LEU A 8 10.84 -6.94 -7.85
C LEU A 8 9.76 -6.40 -8.78
N MET A 9 9.45 -5.10 -8.73
CA MET A 9 8.40 -4.46 -9.53
C MET A 9 8.69 -4.57 -11.04
N ARG A 10 9.97 -4.70 -11.43
CA ARG A 10 10.39 -4.89 -12.83
C ARG A 10 10.03 -6.27 -13.39
N PHE A 11 9.88 -7.27 -12.52
CA PHE A 11 9.57 -8.65 -12.92
C PHE A 11 8.08 -8.97 -12.84
N LEU A 12 7.28 -8.08 -12.23
CA LEU A 12 5.83 -8.26 -12.17
C LEU A 12 5.17 -7.90 -13.49
N THR A 13 4.31 -8.80 -13.94
CA THR A 13 3.49 -8.69 -15.14
C THR A 13 2.20 -7.91 -14.87
N ILE A 14 1.48 -7.59 -15.94
CA ILE A 14 0.18 -6.93 -15.84
C ILE A 14 -0.82 -7.77 -15.03
N ASP A 15 -0.79 -9.09 -15.22
CA ASP A 15 -1.70 -10.01 -14.51
C ASP A 15 -1.43 -10.05 -13.00
N ASP A 16 -0.15 -9.93 -12.60
CA ASP A 16 0.23 -9.87 -11.19
C ASP A 16 -0.45 -8.66 -10.52
N PHE A 17 -0.42 -7.51 -11.18
CA PHE A 17 -1.11 -6.30 -10.70
C PHE A 17 -2.64 -6.42 -10.77
N ILE A 18 -3.20 -7.13 -11.76
CA ILE A 18 -4.64 -7.42 -11.81
C ILE A 18 -5.05 -8.25 -10.59
N VAL A 19 -4.29 -9.30 -10.26
CA VAL A 19 -4.56 -10.15 -9.09
C VAL A 19 -4.41 -9.36 -7.79
N LEU A 20 -3.33 -8.57 -7.63
CA LEU A 20 -3.17 -7.71 -6.44
C LEU A 20 -4.33 -6.71 -6.29
N THR A 21 -4.79 -6.11 -7.37
CA THR A 21 -5.94 -5.18 -7.37
C THR A 21 -7.24 -5.91 -7.06
N ALA A 22 -7.40 -7.15 -7.54
CA ALA A 22 -8.56 -7.97 -7.22
C ALA A 22 -8.61 -8.33 -5.73
N VAL A 23 -7.45 -8.66 -5.13
CA VAL A 23 -7.34 -8.88 -3.68
C VAL A 23 -7.71 -7.61 -2.91
N GLU A 24 -7.19 -6.45 -3.29
CA GLU A 24 -7.54 -5.18 -2.64
C GLU A 24 -9.05 -4.89 -2.70
N LYS A 25 -9.68 -5.03 -3.87
CA LYS A 25 -11.13 -4.83 -4.02
C LYS A 25 -11.95 -5.80 -3.19
N ALA A 26 -11.55 -7.07 -3.18
CA ALA A 26 -12.22 -8.08 -2.37
C ALA A 26 -12.06 -7.78 -0.87
N MET A 27 -10.88 -7.32 -0.45
CA MET A 27 -10.66 -6.85 0.91
C MET A 27 -11.59 -5.67 1.21
N GLU A 28 -11.75 -4.67 0.34
CA GLU A 28 -12.71 -3.57 0.54
C GLU A 28 -14.14 -4.07 0.77
N ASN A 29 -14.61 -5.04 -0.02
CA ASN A 29 -15.95 -5.62 0.08
C ASN A 29 -16.19 -6.33 1.43
N HIS A 30 -15.20 -7.10 1.91
CA HIS A 30 -15.30 -7.82 3.18
C HIS A 30 -14.74 -7.04 4.38
N ALA A 31 -14.64 -5.72 4.26
CA ALA A 31 -14.22 -4.82 5.33
C ALA A 31 -12.76 -5.03 5.78
N LEU A 32 -11.85 -5.02 4.81
CA LEU A 32 -10.37 -4.92 4.76
C LEU A 32 -9.52 -5.79 5.71
N HIS A 33 -10.16 -6.64 6.49
CA HIS A 33 -9.56 -7.57 7.46
C HIS A 33 -10.06 -9.00 7.31
N ALA A 34 -11.07 -9.22 6.49
CA ALA A 34 -11.52 -10.57 6.20
C ALA A 34 -10.57 -11.19 5.18
N LEU A 35 -10.08 -12.38 5.53
CA LEU A 35 -9.41 -13.28 4.62
C LEU A 35 -10.29 -13.46 3.38
N VAL A 36 -9.72 -13.17 2.21
CA VAL A 36 -10.46 -13.22 0.95
C VAL A 36 -10.34 -14.63 0.34
N PRO A 37 -11.47 -15.28 -0.02
CA PRO A 37 -11.43 -16.55 -0.73
C PRO A 37 -10.78 -16.43 -2.12
N ILE A 38 -9.94 -17.41 -2.49
CA ILE A 38 -9.26 -17.44 -3.80
C ILE A 38 -10.26 -17.41 -4.97
N GLY A 39 -11.41 -18.09 -4.82
CA GLY A 39 -12.47 -18.11 -5.83
C GLY A 39 -13.03 -16.72 -6.15
N GLU A 40 -13.18 -15.87 -5.13
CA GLU A 40 -13.64 -14.50 -5.32
C GLU A 40 -12.58 -13.63 -5.99
N VAL A 41 -11.31 -13.78 -5.61
CA VAL A 41 -10.19 -13.10 -6.29
C VAL A 41 -10.15 -13.46 -7.77
N ALA A 42 -10.31 -14.74 -8.10
CA ALA A 42 -10.34 -15.20 -9.49
C ALA A 42 -11.52 -14.59 -10.28
N SER A 43 -12.70 -14.50 -9.63
CA SER A 43 -13.89 -13.88 -10.22
C SER A 43 -13.68 -12.38 -10.51
N ILE A 44 -13.16 -11.63 -9.53
CA ILE A 44 -12.89 -10.19 -9.67
C ILE A 44 -11.79 -9.92 -10.70
N ALA A 45 -10.74 -10.75 -10.71
CA ALA A 45 -9.64 -10.66 -11.67
C ALA A 45 -10.07 -11.04 -13.11
N ARG A 46 -11.20 -11.74 -13.28
CA ARG A 46 -11.65 -12.31 -14.56
C ARG A 46 -10.59 -13.20 -15.23
N LEU A 47 -9.82 -13.91 -14.41
CA LEU A 47 -8.78 -14.84 -14.87
C LEU A 47 -9.21 -16.29 -14.61
N ARG A 48 -8.66 -17.23 -15.39
CA ARG A 48 -8.88 -18.66 -15.15
C ARG A 48 -8.33 -19.04 -13.77
N HIS A 49 -9.10 -19.82 -13.01
CA HIS A 49 -8.78 -20.18 -11.63
C HIS A 49 -7.36 -20.72 -11.43
N TRP A 50 -6.91 -21.62 -12.32
CA TRP A 50 -5.55 -22.19 -12.27
C TRP A 50 -4.44 -21.13 -12.44
N ARG A 51 -4.65 -20.14 -13.32
CA ARG A 51 -3.69 -19.06 -13.60
C ARG A 51 -3.61 -18.14 -12.40
N THR A 52 -4.75 -17.78 -11.83
CA THR A 52 -4.83 -16.99 -10.59
C THR A 52 -4.11 -17.69 -9.44
N GLY A 53 -4.31 -19.00 -9.27
CA GLY A 53 -3.60 -19.79 -8.26
C GLY A 53 -2.07 -19.76 -8.41
N LYS A 54 -1.56 -19.90 -9.64
CA LYS A 54 -0.12 -19.79 -9.92
C LYS A 54 0.42 -18.40 -9.56
N ILE A 55 -0.24 -17.35 -10.02
CA ILE A 55 0.14 -15.95 -9.74
C ILE A 55 0.13 -15.68 -8.23
N ILE A 56 -0.90 -16.12 -7.51
CA ILE A 56 -0.97 -15.99 -6.05
C ILE A 56 0.23 -16.66 -5.38
N GLY A 57 0.59 -17.88 -5.81
CA GLY A 57 1.76 -18.59 -5.29
C GLY A 57 3.06 -17.83 -5.52
N ASP A 58 3.23 -17.21 -6.69
CA ASP A 58 4.42 -16.41 -7.00
C ASP A 58 4.45 -15.09 -6.21
N LEU A 59 3.32 -14.38 -6.10
CA LEU A 59 3.17 -13.18 -5.28
C LEU A 59 3.43 -13.44 -3.77
N GLN A 60 3.08 -14.63 -3.28
CA GLN A 60 3.38 -15.07 -1.92
C GLN A 60 4.87 -15.30 -1.69
N LYS A 61 5.59 -15.91 -2.64
CA LYS A 61 7.05 -16.08 -2.57
C LYS A 61 7.75 -14.73 -2.42
N HIS A 62 7.24 -13.70 -3.10
CA HIS A 62 7.73 -12.33 -3.01
C HIS A 62 7.19 -11.55 -1.80
N LYS A 63 6.43 -12.18 -0.91
CA LYS A 63 5.82 -11.56 0.30
C LYS A 63 4.92 -10.37 -0.02
N LEU A 64 4.32 -10.32 -1.20
CA LEU A 64 3.33 -9.30 -1.57
C LEU A 64 1.93 -9.64 -1.07
N LEU A 65 1.64 -10.93 -0.92
CA LEU A 65 0.42 -11.47 -0.34
C LEU A 65 0.74 -12.31 0.90
N SER A 66 -0.20 -12.32 1.85
CA SER A 66 -0.25 -13.27 2.96
C SER A 66 -1.40 -14.25 2.77
N PHE A 67 -1.21 -15.46 3.29
CA PHE A 67 -2.22 -16.50 3.29
C PHE A 67 -2.28 -17.12 4.67
N GLU A 68 -3.46 -17.05 5.28
CA GLU A 68 -3.69 -17.60 6.60
C GLU A 68 -4.44 -18.93 6.48
N ARG A 69 -3.78 -20.01 6.95
CA ARG A 69 -4.35 -21.35 7.07
C ARG A 69 -4.76 -21.58 8.53
N GLY A 70 -5.99 -22.03 8.78
CA GLY A 70 -6.40 -22.55 10.10
C GLY A 70 -7.65 -21.91 10.72
N THR A 71 -8.01 -20.68 10.34
CA THR A 71 -9.32 -20.09 10.66
C THR A 71 -10.21 -20.21 9.44
N ARG A 72 -11.35 -20.91 9.55
CA ARG A 72 -12.36 -20.88 8.50
C ARG A 72 -13.06 -19.51 8.55
N PRO A 73 -13.10 -18.75 7.44
CA PRO A 73 -12.64 -19.08 6.09
C PRO A 73 -11.12 -18.88 5.89
N GLU A 74 -10.47 -19.84 5.24
CA GLU A 74 -9.12 -19.65 4.70
C GLU A 74 -9.13 -18.52 3.67
N GLY A 75 -8.08 -17.71 3.62
CA GLY A 75 -8.03 -16.69 2.58
C GLY A 75 -6.77 -15.87 2.52
N LEU A 76 -6.80 -14.95 1.56
CA LEU A 76 -5.71 -14.09 1.16
C LEU A 76 -5.88 -12.71 1.77
N SER A 77 -4.77 -12.10 2.11
CA SER A 77 -4.69 -10.70 2.51
C SER A 77 -3.49 -10.02 1.85
N LEU A 78 -3.61 -8.71 1.64
CA LEU A 78 -2.54 -7.90 1.06
C LEU A 78 -1.52 -7.55 2.14
N ASN A 79 -0.23 -7.74 1.83
CA ASN A 79 0.85 -7.26 2.70
C ASN A 79 1.10 -5.77 2.49
N VAL A 80 1.81 -5.16 3.44
CA VAL A 80 2.28 -3.76 3.31
C VAL A 80 3.06 -3.57 2.01
N SER A 81 4.01 -4.46 1.71
CA SER A 81 4.78 -4.40 0.45
C SER A 81 3.90 -4.56 -0.80
N GLY A 82 2.87 -5.41 -0.76
CA GLY A 82 1.91 -5.52 -1.86
C GLY A 82 1.11 -4.23 -2.08
N TYR A 83 0.76 -3.56 -0.98
CA TYR A 83 0.08 -2.27 -1.00
C TYR A 83 0.97 -1.13 -1.52
N ASP A 84 2.24 -1.11 -1.11
CA ASP A 84 3.27 -0.20 -1.63
C ASP A 84 3.38 -0.36 -3.17
N TYR A 85 3.43 -1.60 -3.65
CA TYR A 85 3.55 -1.93 -5.07
C TYR A 85 2.33 -1.49 -5.88
N LEU A 86 1.12 -1.72 -5.38
CA LEU A 86 -0.11 -1.24 -6.01
C LEU A 86 -0.13 0.29 -6.12
N ALA A 87 0.30 0.96 -5.04
CA ALA A 87 0.35 2.41 -5.00
C ALA A 87 1.34 2.96 -6.04
N LEU A 88 2.56 2.43 -6.08
CA LEU A 88 3.61 2.80 -7.04
C LEU A 88 3.20 2.51 -8.48
N ASN A 89 2.57 1.35 -8.75
CA ASN A 89 2.10 1.03 -10.09
C ASN A 89 1.06 2.03 -10.59
N SER A 90 0.21 2.54 -9.68
CA SER A 90 -0.78 3.55 -10.05
C SER A 90 -0.14 4.91 -10.34
N LEU A 91 0.89 5.29 -9.57
CA LEU A 91 1.67 6.51 -9.81
C LEU A 91 2.44 6.43 -11.14
N ARG A 92 3.04 5.26 -11.44
CA ARG A 92 3.74 5.00 -12.70
C ARG A 92 2.81 5.07 -13.91
N LYS A 93 1.60 4.50 -13.79
CA LYS A 93 0.60 4.55 -14.88
C LYS A 93 0.04 5.94 -15.16
N ARG A 94 0.23 6.90 -14.24
CA ARG A 94 -0.17 8.30 -14.38
C ARG A 94 1.02 9.23 -14.63
N ASP A 95 2.18 8.68 -14.98
CA ASP A 95 3.43 9.41 -15.24
C ASP A 95 3.82 10.38 -14.10
N SER A 96 3.39 10.05 -12.88
CA SER A 96 3.65 10.87 -11.68
C SER A 96 4.95 10.45 -11.01
N VAL A 97 5.42 9.23 -11.28
CA VAL A 97 6.68 8.65 -10.83
C VAL A 97 7.19 7.67 -11.90
N ASP A 98 8.36 7.96 -12.48
CA ASP A 98 9.03 7.16 -13.50
C ASP A 98 10.24 6.41 -12.94
N ALA A 99 11.04 7.07 -12.10
CA ALA A 99 12.17 6.46 -11.43
C ALA A 99 12.07 6.56 -9.92
N PHE A 100 12.62 5.56 -9.25
CA PHE A 100 12.66 5.46 -7.79
C PHE A 100 14.09 5.58 -7.31
N GLY A 101 14.35 6.58 -6.47
CA GLY A 101 15.67 6.93 -5.99
C GLY A 101 15.92 6.52 -4.54
N ASN A 102 16.82 7.27 -3.89
CA ASN A 102 17.28 6.97 -2.54
C ASN A 102 16.23 7.30 -1.48
N GLN A 103 16.31 6.57 -0.37
CA GLN A 103 15.53 6.89 0.83
C GLN A 103 16.16 8.08 1.54
N ILE A 104 15.41 9.17 1.69
CA ILE A 104 15.86 10.39 2.35
C ILE A 104 15.72 10.25 3.86
N SER A 105 14.55 9.80 4.31
CA SER A 105 14.23 9.75 5.74
C SER A 105 13.40 8.55 6.12
N VAL A 106 13.59 8.13 7.37
CA VAL A 106 12.81 7.06 7.99
C VAL A 106 12.24 7.56 9.31
N GLY A 107 10.94 7.81 9.32
CA GLY A 107 10.19 8.19 10.49
C GLY A 107 9.47 7.01 11.13
N LYS A 108 8.87 7.27 12.31
CA LYS A 108 8.01 6.30 13.01
C LYS A 108 6.71 6.00 12.25
N GLU A 109 6.23 7.00 11.50
CA GLU A 109 4.92 6.97 10.85
C GLU A 109 4.98 7.10 9.33
N SER A 110 6.14 7.45 8.78
CA SER A 110 6.32 7.58 7.33
C SER A 110 7.76 7.39 6.91
N ASN A 111 7.93 6.95 5.66
CA ASN A 111 9.22 6.90 4.98
C ASN A 111 9.18 7.88 3.80
N ILE A 112 10.27 8.60 3.55
CA ILE A 112 10.37 9.54 2.43
C ILE A 112 11.47 9.07 1.48
N TYR A 113 11.17 9.08 0.19
CA TYR A 113 12.05 8.67 -0.90
C TYR A 113 12.14 9.77 -1.95
N ILE A 114 13.30 9.88 -2.60
CA ILE A 114 13.44 10.64 -3.84
C ILE A 114 12.82 9.81 -4.96
N VAL A 115 12.01 10.46 -5.79
CA VAL A 115 11.45 9.89 -7.03
C VAL A 115 11.61 10.92 -8.14
N SER A 116 11.56 10.49 -9.40
CA SER A 116 11.52 11.42 -10.53
C SER A 116 10.28 11.23 -11.37
N ALA A 117 9.82 12.30 -12.00
CA ALA A 117 8.82 12.27 -13.07
C ALA A 117 9.41 13.07 -14.24
N GLY A 118 9.85 12.37 -15.29
CA GLY A 118 10.74 12.91 -16.31
C GLY A 118 12.03 13.46 -15.69
N GLU A 119 12.34 14.73 -15.98
CA GLU A 119 13.53 15.44 -15.48
C GLU A 119 13.31 16.10 -14.10
N GLN A 120 12.10 16.10 -13.57
CA GLN A 120 11.79 16.71 -12.27
C GLN A 120 12.00 15.72 -11.13
N GLU A 121 12.88 16.06 -10.19
CA GLU A 121 12.96 15.37 -8.91
C GLU A 121 11.79 15.76 -8.00
N ARG A 122 11.23 14.77 -7.31
CA ARG A 122 10.10 14.87 -6.39
C ARG A 122 10.36 14.01 -5.16
N CYS A 123 9.57 14.25 -4.12
CA CYS A 123 9.55 13.44 -2.91
C CYS A 123 8.31 12.54 -2.88
N LEU A 124 8.51 11.25 -2.61
CA LEU A 124 7.44 10.30 -2.31
C LEU A 124 7.41 9.99 -0.83
N LYS A 125 6.29 10.30 -0.18
CA LYS A 125 6.02 9.94 1.22
C LYS A 125 5.10 8.74 1.31
N LEU A 126 5.56 7.68 1.96
CA LEU A 126 4.78 6.49 2.30
C LEU A 126 4.31 6.58 3.75
N HIS A 127 2.99 6.56 3.99
CA HIS A 127 2.42 6.50 5.34
C HIS A 127 2.43 5.07 5.88
N ARG A 128 3.05 4.86 7.04
CA ARG A 128 3.30 3.54 7.67
C ARG A 128 2.90 3.46 9.14
N ARG A 129 1.81 4.14 9.51
CA ARG A 129 1.34 4.18 10.89
C ARG A 129 1.05 2.76 11.41
N GLY A 130 1.73 2.38 12.50
CA GLY A 130 1.45 1.14 13.25
C GLY A 130 2.58 0.11 13.31
N LEU A 131 3.69 0.26 12.58
CA LEU A 131 4.77 -0.74 12.59
C LEU A 131 5.83 -0.57 13.70
N LEU A 132 5.91 0.57 14.40
CA LEU A 132 7.09 0.92 15.20
C LEU A 132 6.86 1.40 16.65
N SER A 133 5.62 1.59 17.12
CA SER A 133 5.35 2.20 18.44
C SER A 133 5.25 1.24 19.62
N PHE A 134 5.45 -0.07 19.45
CA PHE A 134 5.47 -1.03 20.57
C PHE A 134 6.85 -1.69 20.74
N LYS A 135 7.88 -0.90 21.04
CA LYS A 135 9.04 -1.44 21.78
C LYS A 135 8.87 -1.08 23.26
N ARG A 136 8.47 -2.10 24.03
CA ARG A 136 8.55 -2.28 25.49
C ARG A 136 8.33 -1.03 26.37
N GLY A 137 7.12 -0.91 26.89
CA GLY A 137 6.81 -0.05 28.02
C GLY A 137 5.32 -0.14 28.35
N VAL A 138 4.99 -1.00 29.32
CA VAL A 138 3.66 -1.19 29.92
C VAL A 138 2.70 -2.04 29.09
N ASN A 139 2.41 -3.24 29.62
CA ASN A 139 1.18 -4.00 29.41
C ASN A 139 -0.03 -3.09 29.64
N LYS A 140 -0.48 -2.35 28.62
CA LYS A 140 -1.83 -1.78 28.63
C LYS A 140 -2.74 -2.73 27.86
N PRO A 141 -3.79 -3.27 28.49
CA PRO A 141 -4.70 -4.19 27.84
C PRO A 141 -5.39 -3.46 26.68
N ASN A 142 -4.96 -3.80 25.46
CA ASN A 142 -5.76 -3.87 24.25
C ASN A 142 -6.99 -2.91 24.21
N HIS A 143 -6.74 -1.60 24.17
CA HIS A 143 -7.78 -0.58 24.02
C HIS A 143 -8.34 -0.47 22.59
N HIS A 144 -8.03 -1.44 21.72
CA HIS A 144 -8.60 -1.58 20.38
C HIS A 144 -9.41 -2.86 20.17
N LYS A 145 -9.78 -3.58 21.24
CA LYS A 145 -10.69 -4.74 21.17
C LYS A 145 -12.13 -4.41 20.72
N ARG A 146 -12.45 -3.15 20.41
CA ARG A 146 -13.79 -2.69 20.01
C ARG A 146 -13.87 -1.93 18.69
N ARG A 147 -12.84 -1.99 17.83
CA ARG A 147 -12.95 -1.58 16.42
C ARG A 147 -12.68 -2.77 15.52
N ARG A 148 -13.70 -3.62 15.35
CA ARG A 148 -13.80 -4.48 14.17
C ARG A 148 -13.72 -3.56 12.95
N SER A 149 -12.83 -3.83 11.99
CA SER A 149 -12.82 -3.21 10.64
C SER A 149 -12.03 -1.90 10.36
N ALA A 150 -10.84 -1.67 10.94
CA ALA A 150 -9.93 -0.65 10.37
C ALA A 150 -8.54 -1.24 10.10
N SER A 151 -8.27 -1.62 8.84
CA SER A 151 -6.95 -2.12 8.42
C SER A 151 -5.91 -1.03 8.60
N TRP A 152 -4.70 -1.38 9.03
CA TRP A 152 -3.58 -0.43 9.11
C TRP A 152 -3.34 0.24 7.75
N LEU A 153 -3.59 -0.49 6.64
CA LEU A 153 -3.55 0.04 5.28
C LEU A 153 -4.59 1.15 5.05
N ASN A 154 -5.81 0.97 5.57
CA ASN A 154 -6.88 1.98 5.53
C ASN A 154 -6.55 3.22 6.34
N LEU A 155 -5.98 3.03 7.54
CA LEU A 155 -5.60 4.15 8.37
C LEU A 155 -4.50 4.98 7.70
N SER A 156 -3.47 4.32 7.15
CA SER A 156 -2.41 4.97 6.39
C SER A 156 -2.95 5.70 5.16
N ALA A 157 -3.87 5.10 4.42
CA ALA A 157 -4.49 5.74 3.25
C ALA A 157 -5.31 6.98 3.62
N ARG A 158 -6.13 6.91 4.69
CA ARG A 158 -6.90 8.06 5.18
C ARG A 158 -5.99 9.21 5.64
N LEU A 159 -4.83 8.90 6.21
CA LEU A 159 -3.85 9.92 6.60
C LEU A 159 -3.23 10.58 5.37
N ALA A 160 -2.84 9.79 4.36
CA ALA A 160 -2.34 10.32 3.10
C ALA A 160 -3.36 11.24 2.41
N ILE A 161 -4.63 10.84 2.35
CA ILE A 161 -5.73 11.67 1.81
C ILE A 161 -5.84 13.00 2.57
N LYS A 162 -5.83 12.95 3.90
CA LYS A 162 -5.93 14.17 4.73
C LYS A 162 -4.72 15.08 4.55
N GLU A 163 -3.52 14.51 4.52
CA GLU A 163 -2.30 15.28 4.31
C GLU A 163 -2.28 15.95 2.95
N PHE A 164 -2.57 15.20 1.88
CA PHE A 164 -2.65 15.72 0.52
C PHE A 164 -3.68 16.84 0.39
N ALA A 165 -4.89 16.65 0.95
CA ALA A 165 -5.95 17.66 0.91
C ALA A 165 -5.55 18.94 1.67
N CYS A 166 -4.93 18.80 2.84
CA CYS A 166 -4.45 19.93 3.62
C CYS A 166 -3.34 20.69 2.87
N MET A 167 -2.35 19.95 2.37
CA MET A 167 -1.22 20.49 1.60
C MET A 167 -1.71 21.24 0.37
N LYS A 168 -2.70 20.70 -0.35
CA LYS A 168 -3.31 21.37 -1.50
C LYS A 168 -3.96 22.69 -1.12
N VAL A 169 -4.79 22.71 -0.08
CA VAL A 169 -5.45 23.94 0.39
C VAL A 169 -4.44 25.00 0.86
N LEU A 170 -3.35 24.58 1.52
CA LEU A 170 -2.30 25.49 1.98
C LEU A 170 -1.48 26.04 0.80
N HIS A 171 -1.12 25.19 -0.16
CA HIS A 171 -0.39 25.58 -1.36
C HIS A 171 -1.22 26.54 -2.22
N ASP A 172 -2.51 26.27 -2.40
CA ASP A 172 -3.44 27.13 -3.16
C ASP A 172 -3.62 28.52 -2.51
N ARG A 173 -3.37 28.62 -1.19
CA ARG A 173 -3.35 29.87 -0.42
C ARG A 173 -1.94 30.48 -0.27
N GLN A 174 -0.99 30.04 -1.09
CA GLN A 174 0.37 30.57 -1.16
C GLN A 174 1.14 30.48 0.17
N PHE A 175 0.79 29.54 1.05
CA PHE A 175 1.63 29.23 2.22
C PHE A 175 2.91 28.50 1.78
N PRO A 176 4.02 28.63 2.53
CA PRO A 176 5.28 27.97 2.23
C PRO A 176 5.21 26.48 2.57
N VAL A 177 4.48 25.71 1.77
CA VAL A 177 4.36 24.25 1.87
C VAL A 177 4.78 23.59 0.54
N PRO A 178 5.18 22.31 0.56
CA PRO A 178 5.42 21.57 -0.67
C PRO A 178 4.21 21.57 -1.60
N GLN A 179 4.46 21.60 -2.90
CA GLN A 179 3.47 21.42 -3.95
C GLN A 179 3.05 19.95 -3.99
N PRO A 180 1.76 19.64 -3.77
CA PRO A 180 1.25 18.28 -3.91
C PRO A 180 1.02 17.94 -5.38
N TYR A 181 1.63 16.86 -5.87
CA TYR A 181 1.49 16.41 -7.26
C TYR A 181 0.44 15.31 -7.43
N ASP A 182 0.55 14.23 -6.67
CA ASP A 182 -0.34 13.08 -6.81
C ASP A 182 -0.52 12.32 -5.49
N LEU A 183 -1.61 11.57 -5.41
CA LEU A 183 -1.99 10.72 -4.29
C LEU A 183 -2.36 9.34 -4.81
N SER A 184 -1.78 8.31 -4.20
CA SER A 184 -2.14 6.91 -4.48
C SER A 184 -2.15 6.11 -3.19
N ARG A 185 -3.34 5.66 -2.77
CA ARG A 185 -3.51 4.88 -1.54
C ARG A 185 -2.93 5.59 -0.32
N HIS A 186 -1.78 5.12 0.17
CA HIS A 186 -1.07 5.67 1.33
C HIS A 186 0.18 6.46 0.95
N CYS A 187 0.34 6.80 -0.33
CA CYS A 187 1.49 7.47 -0.90
C CYS A 187 1.13 8.87 -1.36
N VAL A 188 1.92 9.86 -0.97
CA VAL A 188 1.81 11.25 -1.43
C VAL A 188 3.07 11.62 -2.20
N VAL A 189 2.91 12.18 -3.39
CA VAL A 189 4.00 12.76 -4.20
C VAL A 189 3.96 14.28 -4.04
N MET A 190 5.08 14.88 -3.68
CA MET A 190 5.27 16.32 -3.48
C MET A 190 6.65 16.78 -3.98
N ASN A 191 6.95 18.07 -4.04
CA ASN A 191 8.33 18.55 -4.25
C ASN A 191 9.14 18.57 -2.95
#